data_AF-A0A401J6B5-F1
#
_entry.id   AF-A0A401J6B5-F1
#
_cell.length_a   1.000
_cell.length_b   1.000
_cell.length_c   1.000
_cell.angle_alpha   90.00
_cell.angle_beta   90.00
_cell.angle_gamma   90.00
#
_symmetry.space_group_name_H-M   'P 1'
#
loop_
_entity.id
_entity.type
_entity.pdbx_description
1 polymer ?
#
loop_
_entity_poly.entity_id
_entity_poly.type
_entity_poly.pdbx_seq_one_letter_code
_entity_poly.pdbx_strand_id
1 'polypeptide(L)'
;MTLRQFTTIIVSTLAIAASISTAEARNRSFQYSHSRNVQGPNGRGLHSSYNASRGGGQAAMSRNVQTNDGRGFSSQRGYQAQDGQFHGSTSHVTNSGKSWGRSTSATANGDGTATYHRNMTGPNGGSASWSGTIGD
;
A
#
# COMPACT_ATOMS: atom_id res chain seq x y z
N MET A 1 12.07 -34.25 -8.43
CA MET A 1 12.17 -33.67 -7.07
C MET A 1 13.61 -33.26 -6.87
N THR A 2 14.02 -32.03 -6.58
CA THR A 2 13.38 -30.74 -6.25
C THR A 2 14.38 -29.65 -6.67
N LEU A 3 13.88 -28.60 -7.33
CA LEU A 3 14.69 -27.57 -7.97
C LEU A 3 14.70 -26.27 -7.12
N ARG A 4 15.91 -25.88 -6.70
CA ARG A 4 16.48 -24.53 -6.57
C ARG A 4 15.99 -23.56 -5.47
N GLN A 5 16.96 -23.29 -4.59
CA GLN A 5 17.20 -22.06 -3.83
C GLN A 5 17.06 -20.80 -4.71
N PHE A 6 16.50 -19.72 -4.16
CA PHE A 6 16.95 -18.33 -4.33
C PHE A 6 16.25 -17.43 -3.30
N THR A 7 16.82 -17.37 -2.10
CA THR A 7 16.56 -16.33 -1.09
C THR A 7 17.31 -15.07 -1.50
N THR A 8 16.59 -13.99 -1.77
CA THR A 8 17.18 -12.65 -1.89
C THR A 8 16.43 -11.72 -0.96
N ILE A 9 16.96 -11.59 0.26
CA ILE A 9 16.51 -10.60 1.24
C ILE A 9 17.21 -9.30 0.87
N ILE A 10 16.49 -8.39 0.22
CA ILE A 10 16.96 -7.02 0.04
C ILE A 10 16.66 -6.26 1.33
N VAL A 11 17.66 -6.18 2.21
CA VAL A 11 17.74 -5.17 3.28
C VAL A 11 18.27 -3.90 2.63
N SER A 12 17.52 -2.80 2.68
CA SER A 12 18.01 -1.51 2.17
C SER A 12 17.59 -0.37 3.10
N THR A 13 18.60 0.10 3.83
CA THR A 13 18.84 1.45 4.36
C THR A 13 17.77 2.10 5.25
N LEU A 14 18.05 2.07 6.56
CA LEU A 14 17.58 3.02 7.57
C LEU A 14 18.47 4.28 7.51
N ALA A 15 17.92 5.41 7.07
CA ALA A 15 18.59 6.70 7.16
C ALA A 15 18.07 7.45 8.39
N ILE A 16 18.98 7.74 9.34
CA ILE A 16 18.78 8.66 10.45
C ILE A 16 18.80 10.08 9.87
N ALA A 17 17.74 10.87 10.09
CA ALA A 17 17.72 12.30 9.78
C ALA A 17 17.31 13.10 11.02
N ALA A 18 18.19 14.03 11.37
CA ALA A 18 18.11 14.96 12.48
C ALA A 18 16.85 15.84 12.45
N SER A 19 16.47 16.29 13.65
CA SER A 19 15.35 17.17 13.98
C SER A 19 15.33 18.48 13.19
N ILE A 20 14.51 18.53 12.13
CA ILE A 20 13.96 19.76 11.56
C ILE A 20 12.53 19.84 12.11
N SER A 21 12.17 20.94 12.77
CA SER A 21 10.85 21.24 13.39
C SER A 21 9.67 20.47 12.75
N THR A 22 9.34 19.31 13.35
CA THR A 22 8.47 18.30 12.74
C THR A 22 6.96 18.61 12.85
N ALA A 23 6.58 19.67 13.57
CA ALA A 23 5.16 20.02 13.75
C ALA A 23 4.52 20.58 12.46
N GLU A 24 5.20 21.51 11.76
CA GLU A 24 4.64 22.11 10.54
C GLU A 24 4.76 21.19 9.31
N ALA A 25 5.79 20.34 9.24
CA ALA A 25 5.92 19.34 8.19
C ALA A 25 4.89 18.20 8.31
N ARG A 26 4.42 17.89 9.53
CA ARG A 26 3.31 16.95 9.75
C ARG A 26 1.99 17.47 9.18
N ASN A 27 1.74 18.77 9.11
CA ASN A 27 0.43 19.31 8.73
C ASN A 27 0.24 19.61 7.24
N ARG A 28 1.24 19.38 6.38
CA ARG A 28 1.05 19.58 4.93
C ARG A 28 0.26 18.42 4.34
N SER A 29 -1.04 18.65 4.13
CA SER A 29 -1.89 17.75 3.36
C SER A 29 -1.60 17.92 1.86
N PHE A 30 -1.05 16.90 1.23
CA PHE A 30 -0.92 16.77 -0.21
C PHE A 30 -2.13 16.04 -0.77
N GLN A 31 -2.82 16.67 -1.72
CA GLN A 31 -3.86 16.05 -2.52
C GLN A 31 -3.41 16.00 -3.98
N TYR A 32 -3.62 14.86 -4.63
CA TYR A 32 -3.28 14.67 -6.03
C TYR A 32 -4.26 13.74 -6.71
N SER A 33 -4.72 14.18 -7.87
CA SER A 33 -5.74 13.49 -8.65
C SER A 33 -5.34 13.53 -10.12
N HIS A 34 -5.47 12.42 -10.82
CA HIS A 34 -5.38 12.43 -12.28
C HIS A 34 -6.30 11.36 -12.89
N SER A 35 -6.77 11.60 -14.11
CA SER A 35 -7.47 10.62 -14.93
C SER A 35 -6.88 10.59 -16.33
N ARG A 36 -7.01 9.45 -17.00
CA ARG A 36 -6.54 9.22 -18.37
C ARG A 36 -7.61 8.41 -19.10
N ASN A 37 -7.95 8.87 -20.29
CA ASN A 37 -8.80 8.15 -21.22
C ASN A 37 -7.98 7.89 -22.49
N VAL A 38 -7.89 6.64 -22.90
CA VAL A 38 -7.16 6.22 -24.09
C VAL A 38 -8.12 5.46 -24.98
N GLN A 39 -8.21 5.87 -26.24
CA GLN A 39 -9.01 5.20 -27.26
C GLN A 39 -8.07 4.69 -28.34
N GLY A 40 -8.27 3.44 -28.74
CA GLY A 40 -7.50 2.74 -29.74
C GLY A 40 -8.40 2.18 -30.86
N PRO A 41 -7.78 1.62 -31.90
CA PRO A 41 -8.52 1.03 -33.01
C PRO A 41 -9.36 -0.17 -32.54
N ASN A 42 -10.39 -0.50 -33.33
CA ASN A 42 -11.25 -1.68 -33.13
C ASN A 42 -11.97 -1.69 -31.77
N GLY A 43 -12.41 -0.53 -31.29
CA GLY A 43 -13.14 -0.40 -30.03
C GLY A 43 -12.31 -0.63 -28.77
N ARG A 44 -10.99 -0.81 -28.90
CA ARG A 44 -10.09 -0.97 -27.75
C ARG A 44 -9.90 0.38 -27.05
N GLY A 45 -9.79 0.35 -25.73
CA GLY A 45 -9.58 1.56 -24.96
C GLY A 45 -9.60 1.30 -23.47
N LEU A 46 -9.21 2.30 -22.70
CA LEU A 46 -9.31 2.27 -21.26
C LEU A 46 -9.54 3.66 -20.66
N HIS A 47 -10.22 3.66 -19.53
CA HIS A 47 -10.27 4.77 -18.60
C HIS A 47 -9.50 4.38 -17.32
N SER A 48 -8.63 5.25 -16.84
CA SER A 48 -7.88 5.07 -15.60
C SER A 48 -7.92 6.33 -14.74
N SER A 49 -8.18 6.18 -13.45
CA SER A 49 -8.13 7.28 -12.49
C SER A 49 -7.27 6.94 -11.29
N TYR A 50 -6.69 7.97 -10.69
CA TYR A 50 -5.91 7.91 -9.47
C TYR A 50 -6.22 9.12 -8.60
N ASN A 51 -6.43 8.89 -7.31
CA ASN A 51 -6.53 9.93 -6.30
C ASN A 51 -5.64 9.55 -5.12
N ALA A 52 -5.01 10.55 -4.51
CA ALA A 52 -4.17 10.41 -3.34
C ALA A 52 -4.35 11.62 -2.42
N SER A 53 -4.47 11.33 -1.13
CA SER A 53 -4.40 12.27 -0.03
C SER A 53 -3.32 11.78 0.93
N ARG A 54 -2.42 12.66 1.38
CA ARG A 54 -1.33 12.36 2.32
C ARG A 54 -1.10 13.54 3.24
N GLY A 55 -0.96 13.32 4.53
CA GLY A 55 -0.63 14.37 5.50
C GLY A 55 -0.90 13.92 6.93
N GLY A 56 -0.30 14.56 7.93
CA GLY A 56 -0.66 14.36 9.33
C GLY A 56 -0.53 12.92 9.81
N GLY A 57 0.48 12.18 9.36
CA GLY A 57 0.64 10.76 9.72
C GLY A 57 -0.28 9.80 8.95
N GLN A 58 -1.07 10.29 7.99
CA GLN A 58 -2.03 9.47 7.26
C GLN A 58 -1.95 9.58 5.75
N ALA A 59 -2.46 8.56 5.08
CA ALA A 59 -2.68 8.60 3.64
C ALA A 59 -3.85 7.73 3.20
N ALA A 60 -4.50 8.16 2.12
CA ALA A 60 -5.54 7.42 1.42
C ALA A 60 -5.33 7.56 -0.09
N MET A 61 -5.37 6.45 -0.82
CA MET A 61 -5.12 6.37 -2.25
C MET A 61 -6.15 5.45 -2.88
N SER A 62 -6.71 5.88 -4.01
CA SER A 62 -7.62 5.08 -4.83
C SER A 62 -7.12 5.04 -6.27
N ARG A 63 -7.12 3.87 -6.89
CA ARG A 63 -6.87 3.70 -8.32
C ARG A 63 -8.00 2.90 -8.95
N ASN A 64 -8.49 3.33 -10.10
CA ASN A 64 -9.45 2.57 -10.88
C ASN A 64 -8.96 2.43 -12.33
N VAL A 65 -9.21 1.28 -12.93
CA VAL A 65 -8.99 1.03 -14.37
C VAL A 65 -10.18 0.28 -14.92
N GLN A 66 -10.70 0.74 -16.05
CA GLN A 66 -11.77 0.10 -16.81
C GLN A 66 -11.37 0.05 -18.27
N THR A 67 -11.38 -1.12 -18.89
CA THR A 67 -11.19 -1.28 -20.34
C THR A 67 -12.53 -1.32 -21.06
N ASN A 68 -12.54 -0.97 -22.35
CA ASN A 68 -13.74 -1.06 -23.19
C ASN A 68 -14.28 -2.51 -23.28
N ASP A 69 -13.39 -3.51 -23.20
CA ASP A 69 -13.76 -4.95 -23.19
C ASP A 69 -14.35 -5.43 -21.85
N GLY A 70 -14.73 -4.52 -20.94
CA GLY A 70 -15.38 -4.84 -19.67
C GLY A 70 -14.47 -5.35 -18.54
N ARG A 71 -13.16 -5.47 -18.77
CA ARG A 71 -12.17 -5.81 -17.72
C ARG A 71 -11.86 -4.56 -16.90
N GLY A 72 -11.69 -4.74 -15.60
CA GLY A 72 -11.38 -3.63 -14.72
C GLY A 72 -10.90 -4.08 -13.36
N PHE A 73 -10.24 -3.15 -12.66
CA PHE A 73 -9.90 -3.31 -11.26
C PHE A 73 -9.91 -1.98 -10.53
N SER A 74 -10.31 -2.04 -9.26
CA SER A 74 -10.20 -0.98 -8.28
C SER A 74 -9.17 -1.35 -7.24
N SER A 75 -8.42 -0.36 -6.75
CA SER A 75 -7.47 -0.53 -5.66
C SER A 75 -7.58 0.62 -4.67
N GLN A 76 -7.61 0.27 -3.40
CA GLN A 76 -7.58 1.21 -2.29
C GLN A 76 -6.34 0.92 -1.45
N ARG A 77 -5.58 1.95 -1.09
CA ARG A 77 -4.43 1.84 -0.20
C ARG A 77 -4.46 2.98 0.79
N GLY A 78 -4.23 2.69 2.06
CA GLY A 78 -4.14 3.72 3.07
C GLY A 78 -3.25 3.34 4.23
N TYR A 79 -2.90 4.34 5.04
CA TYR A 79 -2.30 4.12 6.34
C TYR A 79 -2.62 5.26 7.30
N GLN A 80 -2.46 4.98 8.58
CA GLN A 80 -2.55 5.89 9.71
C GLN A 80 -1.36 5.61 10.62
N ALA A 81 -0.65 6.65 11.04
CA ALA A 81 0.48 6.59 11.95
C ALA A 81 0.34 7.67 13.01
N GLN A 82 0.11 7.25 14.26
CA GLN A 82 -0.14 8.14 15.38
C GLN A 82 0.32 7.48 16.68
N ASP A 83 0.96 8.24 17.58
CA ASP A 83 1.30 7.80 18.94
C ASP A 83 2.05 6.46 19.01
N GLY A 84 3.05 6.29 18.14
CA GLY A 84 3.84 5.05 18.06
C GLY A 84 3.12 3.87 17.43
N GLN A 85 1.89 4.06 16.95
CA GLN A 85 1.10 3.05 16.23
C GLN A 85 1.15 3.31 14.73
N PHE A 86 1.19 2.24 13.95
CA PHE A 86 1.02 2.25 12.50
C PHE A 86 -0.04 1.23 12.11
N HIS A 87 -0.99 1.64 11.27
CA HIS A 87 -1.99 0.76 10.66
C HIS A 87 -2.07 1.07 9.17
N GLY A 88 -1.74 0.09 8.32
CA GLY A 88 -1.78 0.24 6.88
C GLY A 88 -2.55 -0.89 6.21
N SER A 89 -3.25 -0.59 5.12
CA SER A 89 -3.97 -1.60 4.36
C SER A 89 -3.92 -1.33 2.86
N THR A 90 -4.14 -2.38 2.09
CA THR A 90 -4.36 -2.32 0.64
C THR A 90 -5.39 -3.35 0.26
N SER A 91 -6.36 -2.96 -0.55
CA SER A 91 -7.38 -3.82 -1.13
C SER A 91 -7.39 -3.64 -2.65
N HIS A 92 -7.66 -4.73 -3.35
CA HIS A 92 -7.84 -4.79 -4.79
C HIS A 92 -9.10 -5.59 -5.08
N VAL A 93 -9.90 -5.13 -6.05
CA VAL A 93 -11.12 -5.82 -6.49
C VAL A 93 -11.19 -5.72 -8.01
N THR A 94 -11.37 -6.85 -8.70
CA THR A 94 -11.64 -6.87 -10.14
C THR A 94 -13.13 -6.79 -10.43
N ASN A 95 -13.50 -6.45 -11.66
CA ASN A 95 -14.90 -6.51 -12.11
C ASN A 95 -15.54 -7.90 -11.97
N SER A 96 -14.71 -8.95 -11.99
CA SER A 96 -15.14 -10.34 -11.77
C SER A 96 -15.32 -10.70 -10.29
N GLY A 97 -15.19 -9.74 -9.36
CA GLY A 97 -15.37 -9.94 -7.92
C GLY A 97 -14.17 -10.57 -7.21
N LYS A 98 -13.07 -10.87 -7.91
CA LYS A 98 -11.85 -11.35 -7.23
C LYS A 98 -11.25 -10.22 -6.41
N SER A 99 -10.96 -10.52 -5.15
CA SER A 99 -10.38 -9.56 -4.22
C SER A 99 -9.13 -10.09 -3.54
N TRP A 100 -8.19 -9.21 -3.29
CA TRP A 100 -6.96 -9.53 -2.56
C TRP A 100 -6.43 -8.28 -1.88
N GLY A 101 -5.57 -8.46 -0.89
CA GLY A 101 -5.11 -7.35 -0.10
C GLY A 101 -4.05 -7.70 0.92
N ARG A 102 -3.66 -6.68 1.66
CA ARG A 102 -2.79 -6.81 2.82
C ARG A 102 -3.20 -5.82 3.90
N SER A 103 -2.98 -6.18 5.15
CA SER A 103 -3.04 -5.29 6.31
C SER A 103 -1.74 -5.39 7.10
N THR A 104 -1.30 -4.30 7.71
CA THR A 104 -0.11 -4.26 8.56
C THR A 104 -0.40 -3.39 9.75
N SER A 105 -0.12 -3.89 10.95
CA SER A 105 -0.04 -3.10 12.17
C SER A 105 1.40 -3.10 12.69
N ALA A 106 1.82 -2.02 13.31
CA ALA A 106 3.06 -1.97 14.07
C ALA A 106 2.94 -1.03 15.27
N THR A 107 3.63 -1.39 16.35
CA THR A 107 3.68 -0.67 17.62
C THR A 107 5.13 -0.41 17.99
N ALA A 108 5.49 0.84 18.24
CA ALA A 108 6.79 1.21 18.79
C ALA A 108 6.89 0.76 20.25
N ASN A 109 8.02 0.17 20.62
CA ASN A 109 8.26 -0.39 21.97
C ASN A 109 8.91 0.61 22.93
N GLY A 110 9.30 1.79 22.45
CA GLY A 110 9.91 2.85 23.26
C GLY A 110 11.42 2.73 23.46
N ASP A 111 12.03 1.65 22.99
CA ASP A 111 13.45 1.33 23.08
C ASP A 111 14.19 1.43 21.73
N GLY A 112 13.54 2.04 20.73
CA GLY A 112 14.04 2.08 19.35
C GLY A 112 13.57 0.92 18.48
N THR A 113 12.90 -0.09 19.06
CA THR A 113 12.30 -1.20 18.33
C THR A 113 10.79 -1.01 18.11
N ALA A 114 10.23 -1.81 17.21
CA ALA A 114 8.79 -1.89 16.96
C ALA A 114 8.37 -3.34 16.68
N THR A 115 7.24 -3.75 17.25
CA THR A 115 6.61 -5.04 16.94
C THR A 115 5.56 -4.86 15.85
N TYR A 116 5.55 -5.72 14.85
CA TYR A 116 4.63 -5.63 13.72
C TYR A 116 3.91 -6.95 13.45
N HIS A 117 2.73 -6.84 12.84
CA HIS A 117 1.97 -7.95 12.30
C HIS A 117 1.50 -7.59 10.89
N ARG A 118 1.63 -8.52 9.94
CA ARG A 118 1.13 -8.37 8.57
C ARG A 118 0.31 -9.58 8.18
N ASN A 119 -0.88 -9.32 7.63
CA ASN A 119 -1.69 -10.33 6.97
C ASN A 119 -1.81 -10.01 5.48
N MET A 120 -1.78 -11.02 4.63
CA MET A 120 -1.98 -10.92 3.20
C MET A 120 -3.00 -11.97 2.76
N THR A 121 -3.99 -11.55 1.99
CA THR A 121 -4.99 -12.43 1.38
C THR A 121 -4.83 -12.35 -0.13
N GLY A 122 -4.72 -13.50 -0.79
CA GLY A 122 -4.58 -13.62 -2.23
C GLY A 122 -5.92 -13.69 -2.97
N PRO A 123 -5.92 -13.52 -4.30
CA PRO A 123 -7.11 -13.44 -5.14
C PRO A 123 -7.93 -14.74 -5.23
N ASN A 124 -7.39 -15.84 -4.69
CA ASN A 124 -8.04 -17.15 -4.66
C ASN A 124 -8.37 -17.57 -3.21
N GLY A 125 -8.42 -16.62 -2.26
CA GLY A 125 -8.86 -16.86 -0.87
C GLY A 125 -7.76 -17.32 0.10
N GLY A 126 -6.62 -17.80 -0.39
CA GLY A 126 -5.48 -18.16 0.48
C GLY A 126 -4.92 -16.95 1.23
N SER A 127 -4.50 -17.15 2.48
CA SER A 127 -3.90 -16.08 3.30
C SER A 127 -2.58 -16.50 3.93
N ALA A 128 -1.71 -15.53 4.17
CA ALA A 128 -0.43 -15.70 4.87
C ALA A 128 -0.25 -14.55 5.86
N SER A 129 0.18 -14.87 7.08
CA SER A 129 0.46 -13.91 8.14
C SER A 129 1.87 -14.06 8.67
N TRP A 130 2.44 -12.95 9.10
CA TRP A 130 3.79 -12.86 9.65
C TRP A 130 3.88 -11.73 10.65
N SER A 131 4.69 -11.93 11.68
CA SER A 131 4.90 -10.95 12.74
C SER A 131 6.33 -11.04 13.25
N GLY A 132 6.79 -9.97 13.87
CA GLY A 132 8.10 -9.95 14.51
C GLY A 132 8.38 -8.61 15.15
N THR A 133 9.58 -8.48 15.69
CA THR A 133 10.13 -7.22 16.17
C THR A 133 11.20 -6.76 15.17
N ILE A 134 11.22 -5.45 14.91
CA ILE A 134 12.20 -4.76 14.06
C ILE A 134 12.85 -3.65 14.88
N GLY A 135 14.12 -3.35 14.62
CA GLY A 135 14.89 -2.30 15.30
C GLY A 135 16.07 -2.88 16.07
N ASP A 136 17.18 -2.15 16.01
CA ASP A 136 18.48 -2.41 16.64
C ASP A 136 18.97 -1.13 17.32
#